data_AF-A0A2N7QVR0-F1
#
_entry.id   AF-A0A2N7QVR0-F1
#
_cell.length_a   1.000
_cell.length_b   1.000
_cell.length_c   1.000
_cell.angle_alpha   90.00
_cell.angle_beta   90.00
_cell.angle_gamma   90.00
#
_symmetry.space_group_name_H-M   'P 1'
#
loop_
_entity.id
_entity.type
_entity.pdbx_description
1 polymer ?
#
loop_
_entity_poly.entity_id
_entity_poly.type
_entity_poly.pdbx_seq_one_letter_code
_entity_poly.pdbx_strand_id
1 'polypeptide(L)'
;MPKGTRYVGVRISVSTAEYPVYTTQQSRYNDTWSYAVLGLPGASLAATGAVNQSHFTQGSIASTDCIDVGQHTAQGALAIGGSVSATNISDDQLPTSIRVELSLACTGLKVSKAQWLSPNQDGHAVLQPLKASTNLPGPYLSIAQGAVTPAPTLPLELQYTPVTATLTDVSIGISASGGDPAFNSGNLLAQASIQQPGKVTFPGLVLPAFEGGKIDKKAVVAIRLKGQVNGSEAVSDPAEGGQVALRGDTAYIPLYLAGNAPALAARRYGGRAPDNAGGDSWATRQATDWLLDKPYRFGDISGQHVAQTAAGRSLLGDSGHGDGQQIDMRYADGAGGYTDSLGGAGNGAAILQLINDAQAEVAAGAPQKPKLARLVAWIAANRAMLALEAADAGTRVIYVGHSFVKLALVDGRFAAPPHARIPGVPPWAKPARVSIDPAHLGHWHISLTAHP
;
A
#
# COMPACT_ATOMS: atom_id res chain seq x y z
N MET A 1 33.75 -19.68 -25.21
CA MET A 1 34.50 -19.15 -24.05
C MET A 1 35.98 -19.36 -24.27
N PRO A 2 36.80 -18.31 -24.11
CA PRO A 2 38.24 -18.39 -24.30
C PRO A 2 38.91 -19.45 -23.42
N LYS A 3 40.09 -19.91 -23.85
CA LYS A 3 40.98 -20.74 -23.03
C LYS A 3 41.34 -19.97 -21.75
N GLY A 4 41.37 -20.67 -20.62
CA GLY A 4 41.73 -20.11 -19.30
C GLY A 4 40.59 -19.40 -18.57
N THR A 5 39.37 -19.33 -19.13
CA THR A 5 38.20 -18.77 -18.43
C THR A 5 37.82 -19.66 -17.24
N ARG A 6 37.83 -19.12 -16.01
CA ARG A 6 37.42 -19.89 -14.83
C ARG A 6 35.90 -19.96 -14.66
N TYR A 7 35.20 -18.85 -14.81
CA TYR A 7 33.75 -18.78 -14.61
C TYR A 7 33.07 -18.20 -15.85
N VAL A 8 31.86 -18.68 -16.13
CA VAL A 8 30.96 -18.12 -17.13
C VAL A 8 29.70 -17.67 -16.41
N GLY A 9 29.37 -16.39 -16.53
CA GLY A 9 28.07 -15.87 -16.17
C GLY A 9 27.09 -16.07 -17.31
N VAL A 10 25.91 -16.59 -17.00
CA VAL A 10 24.81 -16.74 -17.94
C VAL A 10 23.61 -16.03 -17.38
N ARG A 11 23.26 -14.87 -17.92
CA ARG A 11 22.06 -14.13 -17.56
C ARG A 11 20.98 -14.38 -18.59
N ILE A 12 19.83 -14.84 -18.13
CA ILE A 12 18.63 -15.04 -18.94
C ILE A 12 17.57 -14.09 -18.43
N SER A 13 16.99 -13.29 -19.32
CA SER A 13 15.83 -12.46 -19.00
C SER A 13 14.68 -12.72 -19.97
N VAL A 14 13.46 -12.69 -19.44
CA VAL A 14 12.22 -12.70 -20.21
C VAL A 14 11.43 -11.47 -19.80
N SER A 15 10.93 -10.72 -20.78
CA SER A 15 10.16 -9.50 -20.54
C SER A 15 8.96 -9.46 -21.48
N THR A 16 7.82 -8.98 -21.00
CA THR A 16 6.58 -8.85 -21.77
C THR A 16 5.95 -7.48 -21.61
N ALA A 17 5.38 -6.95 -22.69
CA ALA A 17 4.58 -5.74 -22.67
C ALA A 17 3.13 -5.99 -22.19
N GLU A 18 2.72 -7.25 -21.99
CA GLU A 18 1.37 -7.61 -21.53
C GLU A 18 1.11 -7.27 -20.05
N TYR A 19 2.16 -7.19 -19.23
CA TYR A 19 2.05 -6.81 -17.82
C TYR A 19 1.90 -5.27 -17.68
N PRO A 20 1.07 -4.77 -16.74
CA PRO A 20 0.25 -5.53 -15.79
C PRO A 20 -1.17 -5.86 -16.29
N VAL A 21 -1.59 -5.26 -17.39
CA VAL A 21 -3.01 -5.18 -17.77
C VAL A 21 -3.59 -6.55 -18.09
N TYR A 22 -2.85 -7.37 -18.84
CA TYR A 22 -3.38 -8.61 -19.40
C TYR A 22 -2.96 -9.85 -18.59
N THR A 23 -1.77 -9.84 -18.00
CA THR A 23 -1.28 -11.00 -17.24
C THR A 23 -2.00 -11.18 -15.90
N THR A 24 -2.50 -10.10 -15.29
CA THR A 24 -3.18 -10.16 -13.97
C THR A 24 -4.63 -10.69 -14.03
N GLN A 25 -5.19 -10.86 -15.23
CA GLN A 25 -6.59 -11.26 -15.43
C GLN A 25 -6.74 -12.62 -16.15
N GLN A 26 -5.64 -13.37 -16.34
CA GLN A 26 -5.62 -14.54 -17.23
C GLN A 26 -6.19 -14.21 -18.61
N SER A 27 -5.64 -13.16 -19.23
CA SER A 27 -6.06 -12.68 -20.55
C SER A 27 -5.99 -13.75 -21.64
N ARG A 28 -6.69 -13.51 -22.74
CA ARG A 28 -6.54 -14.29 -23.99
C ARG A 28 -5.17 -14.10 -24.63
N TYR A 29 -4.52 -12.97 -24.38
CA TYR A 29 -3.11 -12.75 -24.67
C TYR A 29 -2.31 -13.54 -23.64
N ASN A 30 -1.42 -14.40 -24.13
CA ASN A 30 -0.67 -15.32 -23.29
C ASN A 30 0.54 -15.86 -24.04
N ASP A 31 1.40 -14.96 -24.51
CA ASP A 31 2.65 -15.31 -25.16
C ASP A 31 3.40 -16.45 -24.46
N THR A 32 3.93 -17.38 -25.25
CA THR A 32 4.81 -18.43 -24.74
C THR A 32 6.27 -18.13 -25.03
N TRP A 33 7.13 -18.60 -24.15
CA TRP A 33 8.57 -18.40 -24.25
C TRP A 33 9.32 -19.68 -23.88
N SER A 34 10.52 -19.84 -24.42
CA SER A 34 11.44 -20.92 -24.06
C SER A 34 12.89 -20.52 -24.32
N TYR A 35 13.79 -21.11 -23.54
CA TYR A 35 15.23 -21.03 -23.76
C TYR A 35 15.92 -22.35 -23.39
N ALA A 36 17.07 -22.58 -23.99
CA ALA A 36 18.01 -23.63 -23.60
C ALA A 36 19.44 -23.15 -23.85
N VAL A 37 20.33 -23.30 -22.86
CA VAL A 37 21.77 -23.06 -22.99
C VAL A 37 22.49 -24.39 -22.84
N LEU A 38 23.33 -24.72 -23.82
CA LEU A 38 24.00 -26.01 -23.98
C LEU A 38 25.53 -25.83 -23.95
N GLY A 39 26.23 -26.89 -23.56
CA GLY A 39 27.70 -26.91 -23.52
C GLY A 39 28.30 -26.35 -22.23
N LEU A 40 27.49 -26.09 -21.21
CA LEU A 40 27.94 -25.73 -19.87
C LEU A 40 28.05 -26.98 -18.97
N PRO A 41 29.19 -27.19 -18.30
CA PRO A 41 29.40 -28.36 -17.46
C PRO A 41 28.55 -28.28 -16.18
N GLY A 42 27.88 -29.38 -15.84
CA GLY A 42 27.11 -29.50 -14.59
C GLY A 42 25.90 -28.57 -14.47
N ALA A 43 25.53 -27.85 -15.54
CA ALA A 43 24.42 -26.91 -15.56
C ALA A 43 23.41 -27.29 -16.65
N SER A 44 22.14 -27.42 -16.28
CA SER A 44 21.03 -27.58 -17.22
C SER A 44 20.19 -26.32 -17.18
N LEU A 45 20.52 -25.36 -18.04
CA LEU A 45 19.83 -24.07 -18.12
C LEU A 45 18.81 -24.12 -19.26
N ALA A 46 17.61 -24.62 -18.98
CA ALA A 46 16.51 -24.63 -19.92
C ALA A 46 15.19 -24.40 -19.19
N ALA A 47 14.30 -23.59 -19.78
CA ALA A 47 12.95 -23.41 -19.28
C ALA A 47 11.99 -23.02 -20.39
N THR A 48 10.70 -23.18 -20.12
CA THR A 48 9.61 -22.69 -20.95
C THR A 48 8.48 -22.20 -20.06
N GLY A 49 7.69 -21.26 -20.53
CA GLY A 49 6.55 -20.73 -19.80
C GLY A 49 5.60 -19.95 -20.68
N ALA A 50 4.53 -19.46 -20.05
CA ALA A 50 3.55 -18.56 -20.64
C ALA A 50 3.39 -17.33 -19.75
N VAL A 51 3.19 -16.16 -20.35
CA VAL A 51 3.24 -14.87 -19.64
C VAL A 51 2.16 -14.71 -18.56
N ASN A 52 0.96 -15.27 -18.74
CA ASN A 52 -0.09 -15.23 -17.70
C ASN A 52 0.33 -15.96 -16.42
N GLN A 53 1.30 -16.87 -16.51
CA GLN A 53 1.81 -17.64 -15.37
C GLN A 53 3.09 -17.01 -14.83
N SER A 54 4.05 -16.70 -15.71
CA SER A 54 5.38 -16.23 -15.30
C SER A 54 5.46 -14.73 -15.00
N HIS A 55 4.52 -13.93 -15.52
CA HIS A 55 4.50 -12.48 -15.43
C HIS A 55 3.20 -11.96 -14.80
N PHE A 56 2.57 -12.76 -13.93
CA PHE A 56 1.35 -12.34 -13.22
C PHE A 56 1.61 -11.17 -12.24
N THR A 57 2.79 -11.12 -11.62
CA THR A 57 3.16 -10.11 -10.61
C THR A 57 4.24 -9.14 -11.07
N GLN A 58 4.81 -9.34 -12.26
CA GLN A 58 5.97 -8.57 -12.76
C GLN A 58 6.06 -8.61 -14.28
N GLY A 59 6.58 -7.55 -14.90
CA GLY A 59 6.74 -7.47 -16.36
C GLY A 59 8.04 -8.06 -16.91
N SER A 60 8.97 -8.42 -16.03
CA SER A 60 10.24 -9.06 -16.40
C SER A 60 10.68 -10.04 -15.33
N ILE A 61 11.28 -11.15 -15.75
CA ILE A 61 11.95 -12.13 -14.90
C ILE A 61 13.39 -12.28 -15.36
N ALA A 62 14.31 -12.46 -14.42
CA ALA A 62 15.71 -12.72 -14.73
C ALA A 62 16.28 -13.85 -13.86
N SER A 63 17.28 -14.54 -14.40
CA SER A 63 18.14 -15.48 -13.68
C SER A 63 19.55 -15.39 -14.24
N THR A 64 20.53 -15.14 -13.39
CA THR A 64 21.94 -15.27 -13.72
C THR A 64 22.46 -16.55 -13.11
N ASP A 65 23.35 -17.29 -13.75
CA ASP A 65 24.09 -18.40 -13.16
C ASP A 65 25.59 -18.25 -13.40
N CYS A 66 26.39 -18.50 -12.36
CA CYS A 66 27.86 -18.52 -12.47
C CYS A 66 28.34 -19.96 -12.47
N ILE A 67 28.80 -20.43 -13.63
CA ILE A 67 29.24 -21.82 -13.81
C ILE A 67 30.77 -21.86 -13.80
N ASP A 68 31.36 -22.71 -12.95
CA ASP A 68 32.80 -22.99 -13.00
C ASP A 68 33.10 -23.87 -14.22
N VAL A 69 33.85 -23.32 -15.16
CA VAL A 69 34.30 -23.99 -16.37
C VAL A 69 35.81 -24.16 -16.41
N GLY A 70 36.52 -23.86 -15.33
CA GLY A 70 37.99 -23.78 -15.31
C GLY A 70 38.68 -25.07 -15.75
N GLN A 71 38.14 -26.22 -15.37
CA GLN A 71 38.66 -27.52 -15.83
C GLN A 71 38.47 -27.73 -17.34
N HIS A 72 37.38 -27.20 -17.91
CA HIS A 72 36.98 -27.40 -19.30
C HIS A 72 37.67 -26.42 -20.25
N THR A 73 38.09 -25.26 -19.75
CA THR A 73 38.80 -24.23 -20.52
C THR A 73 40.32 -24.26 -20.30
N ALA A 74 40.83 -25.14 -19.43
CA ALA A 74 42.25 -25.20 -19.08
C ALA A 74 43.15 -25.45 -20.31
N GLN A 75 42.72 -26.33 -21.22
CA GLN A 75 43.53 -26.75 -22.37
C GLN A 75 43.07 -26.14 -23.70
N GLY A 76 41.83 -25.64 -23.79
CA GLY A 76 41.25 -25.10 -25.02
C GLY A 76 40.04 -24.19 -24.78
N ALA A 77 39.47 -23.64 -25.84
CA ALA A 77 38.22 -22.88 -25.75
C ALA A 77 37.02 -23.83 -25.55
N LEU A 78 36.03 -23.39 -24.78
CA LEU A 78 34.76 -24.11 -24.59
C LEU A 78 33.67 -23.53 -25.51
N ALA A 79 33.04 -24.36 -26.32
CA ALA A 79 31.89 -23.96 -27.14
C ALA A 79 30.60 -23.98 -26.30
N ILE A 80 29.83 -22.90 -26.38
CA ILE A 80 28.51 -22.76 -25.74
C ILE A 80 27.53 -22.43 -26.85
N GLY A 81 26.37 -23.07 -26.84
CA GLY A 81 25.29 -22.84 -27.79
C GLY A 81 23.94 -22.82 -27.08
N GLY A 82 22.86 -22.79 -27.86
CA GLY A 82 21.52 -22.78 -27.29
C GLY A 82 20.45 -22.35 -28.28
N SER A 83 19.24 -22.17 -27.76
CA SER A 83 18.08 -21.68 -28.48
C SER A 83 17.24 -20.78 -27.59
N VAL A 84 16.61 -19.77 -28.19
CA VAL A 84 15.56 -18.95 -27.58
C VAL A 84 14.38 -18.90 -28.54
N SER A 85 13.15 -18.94 -28.01
CA SER A 85 11.94 -18.85 -28.83
C SER A 85 10.83 -18.18 -28.04
N ALA A 86 10.18 -17.18 -28.64
CA ALA A 86 8.95 -16.58 -28.15
C ALA A 86 7.87 -16.73 -29.22
N THR A 87 6.63 -16.97 -28.82
CA THR A 87 5.46 -17.05 -29.72
C THR A 87 4.41 -16.11 -29.19
N ASN A 88 4.08 -15.09 -29.99
CA ASN A 88 3.01 -14.18 -29.64
C ASN A 88 1.64 -14.86 -29.83
N ILE A 89 0.77 -14.78 -28.83
CA ILE A 89 -0.57 -15.37 -28.87
C ILE A 89 -1.64 -14.29 -28.94
N SER A 90 -2.30 -14.24 -30.11
CA SER A 90 -3.50 -13.43 -30.37
C SER A 90 -3.29 -11.91 -30.48
N ASP A 91 -2.05 -11.42 -30.57
CA ASP A 91 -1.72 -10.07 -31.02
C ASP A 91 -0.37 -9.99 -31.77
N ASP A 92 0.00 -8.79 -32.21
CA ASP A 92 1.31 -8.46 -32.77
C ASP A 92 1.95 -7.21 -32.14
N GLN A 93 1.33 -6.67 -31.08
CA GLN A 93 1.66 -5.36 -30.51
C GLN A 93 2.33 -5.44 -29.13
N LEU A 94 2.16 -6.54 -28.41
CA LEU A 94 2.68 -6.72 -27.05
C LEU A 94 3.81 -7.75 -27.05
N PRO A 95 5.02 -7.39 -27.49
CA PRO A 95 6.09 -8.36 -27.68
C PRO A 95 6.57 -8.95 -26.35
N THR A 96 6.71 -10.27 -26.34
CA THR A 96 7.56 -10.98 -25.38
C THR A 96 8.97 -11.15 -25.94
N SER A 97 9.97 -10.71 -25.18
CA SER A 97 11.38 -10.78 -25.56
C SER A 97 12.16 -11.65 -24.58
N ILE A 98 13.10 -12.41 -25.12
CA ILE A 98 14.00 -13.28 -24.35
C ILE A 98 15.42 -12.86 -24.69
N ARG A 99 16.25 -12.68 -23.67
CA ARG A 99 17.66 -12.37 -23.85
C ARG A 99 18.52 -13.34 -23.06
N VAL A 100 19.57 -13.85 -23.71
CA VAL A 100 20.64 -14.63 -23.07
C VAL A 100 21.94 -13.85 -23.23
N GLU A 101 22.54 -13.47 -22.11
CA GLU A 101 23.81 -12.75 -22.05
C GLU A 101 24.87 -13.66 -21.41
N LEU A 102 26.04 -13.75 -22.04
CA LEU A 102 27.18 -14.51 -21.53
C LEU A 102 28.27 -13.53 -21.09
N SER A 103 28.77 -13.69 -19.86
CA SER A 103 29.82 -12.84 -19.29
C SER A 103 31.00 -13.68 -18.80
N LEU A 104 32.21 -13.08 -18.84
CA LEU A 104 33.42 -13.64 -18.24
C LEU A 104 33.60 -13.21 -16.77
N ALA A 105 32.83 -12.22 -16.34
CA ALA A 105 32.78 -11.74 -14.97
C ALA A 105 31.47 -12.20 -14.34
N CYS A 106 31.57 -13.09 -13.35
CA CYS A 106 30.43 -13.57 -12.59
C CYS A 106 30.87 -13.82 -11.15
N THR A 107 30.31 -13.05 -10.23
CA THR A 107 30.64 -13.12 -8.81
C THR A 107 29.58 -13.87 -8.01
N GLY A 108 28.41 -14.13 -8.60
CA GLY A 108 27.43 -15.12 -8.14
C GLY A 108 26.66 -14.77 -6.89
N LEU A 109 26.85 -13.55 -6.35
CA LEU A 109 26.04 -13.08 -5.25
C LEU A 109 24.60 -12.88 -5.72
N LYS A 110 23.68 -13.62 -5.12
CA LYS A 110 22.24 -13.55 -5.44
C LYS A 110 21.43 -13.55 -4.16
N VAL A 111 20.28 -12.88 -4.18
CA VAL A 111 19.25 -13.04 -3.17
C VAL A 111 18.43 -14.27 -3.56
N SER A 112 18.45 -15.31 -2.75
CA SER A 112 17.63 -16.51 -2.98
C SER A 112 16.23 -16.37 -2.37
N LYS A 113 16.09 -15.48 -1.38
CA LYS A 113 14.82 -15.17 -0.73
C LYS A 113 14.87 -13.78 -0.11
N ALA A 114 13.85 -12.97 -0.35
CA ALA A 114 13.56 -11.79 0.45
C ALA A 114 12.08 -11.79 0.83
N GLN A 115 11.77 -11.70 2.13
CA GLN A 115 10.38 -11.70 2.58
C GLN A 115 10.14 -10.82 3.80
N TRP A 116 9.03 -10.09 3.77
CA TRP A 116 8.48 -9.47 4.96
C TRP A 116 7.87 -10.53 5.88
N LEU A 117 8.00 -10.31 7.17
CA LEU A 117 7.32 -11.08 8.20
C LEU A 117 6.20 -10.24 8.83
N SER A 118 5.31 -10.91 9.56
CA SER A 118 4.31 -10.27 10.41
C SER A 118 3.89 -11.27 11.49
N PRO A 119 3.75 -10.88 12.76
CA PRO A 119 3.80 -9.52 13.31
C PRO A 119 5.22 -8.92 13.38
N ASN A 120 5.32 -7.62 13.66
CA ASN A 120 6.59 -6.93 13.94
C ASN A 120 7.10 -7.21 15.37
N GLN A 121 8.27 -6.65 15.73
CA GLN A 121 8.89 -6.86 17.04
C GLN A 121 8.03 -6.40 18.24
N ASP A 122 7.12 -5.45 18.03
CA ASP A 122 6.19 -4.95 19.05
C ASP A 122 4.89 -5.78 19.13
N GLY A 123 4.79 -6.87 18.34
CA GLY A 123 3.64 -7.76 18.31
C GLY A 123 2.48 -7.25 17.45
N HIS A 124 2.69 -6.20 16.64
CA HIS A 124 1.65 -5.66 15.76
C HIS A 124 1.64 -6.39 14.41
N ALA A 125 0.45 -6.76 13.95
CA ALA A 125 0.27 -7.20 12.57
C ALA A 125 0.49 -5.99 11.65
N VAL A 126 1.19 -6.19 10.53
CA VAL A 126 1.64 -5.12 9.61
C VAL A 126 1.48 -5.59 8.17
N LEU A 127 1.49 -4.63 7.25
CA LEU A 127 1.44 -4.77 5.79
C LEU A 127 0.14 -5.35 5.23
N GLN A 128 -0.77 -5.88 6.05
CA GLN A 128 -2.03 -6.43 5.56
C GLN A 128 -3.13 -6.33 6.64
N PRO A 129 -4.37 -5.91 6.28
CA PRO A 129 -5.51 -5.99 7.19
C PRO A 129 -5.78 -7.40 7.69
N LEU A 130 -5.99 -7.58 9.00
CA LEU A 130 -6.41 -8.87 9.56
C LEU A 130 -7.88 -9.18 9.28
N LYS A 131 -8.72 -8.13 9.18
CA LYS A 131 -10.16 -8.24 8.91
C LYS A 131 -10.51 -7.51 7.62
N ALA A 132 -10.89 -8.28 6.59
CA ALA A 132 -11.30 -7.75 5.29
C ALA A 132 -12.78 -7.32 5.22
N SER A 133 -13.58 -7.55 6.27
CA SER A 133 -14.99 -7.14 6.27
C SER A 133 -15.17 -5.62 6.28
N THR A 134 -14.20 -4.89 6.82
CA THR A 134 -14.20 -3.42 6.90
C THR A 134 -13.04 -2.79 6.16
N ASN A 135 -12.04 -3.54 5.70
CA ASN A 135 -10.89 -3.04 4.96
C ASN A 135 -10.81 -3.69 3.58
N LEU A 136 -10.21 -3.01 2.61
CA LEU A 136 -9.91 -3.63 1.33
C LEU A 136 -8.76 -4.65 1.48
N PRO A 137 -8.81 -5.77 0.73
CA PRO A 137 -7.75 -6.77 0.79
C PRO A 137 -6.51 -6.29 0.04
N GLY A 138 -5.35 -6.72 0.51
CA GLY A 138 -4.09 -6.58 -0.21
C GLY A 138 -2.91 -6.31 0.73
N PRO A 139 -1.68 -6.48 0.23
CA PRO A 139 -0.50 -6.00 0.91
C PRO A 139 -0.36 -4.48 0.70
N TYR A 140 -0.08 -3.75 1.77
CA TYR A 140 0.10 -2.30 1.79
C TYR A 140 1.49 -1.95 2.29
N LEU A 141 2.05 -0.85 1.78
CA LEU A 141 3.36 -0.36 2.20
C LEU A 141 3.35 1.15 2.34
N SER A 142 3.63 1.66 3.54
CA SER A 142 3.90 3.07 3.75
C SER A 142 5.26 3.47 3.17
N ILE A 143 5.25 4.48 2.30
CA ILE A 143 6.42 5.01 1.62
C ILE A 143 6.65 6.44 2.11
N ALA A 144 7.71 6.64 2.89
CA ALA A 144 8.07 7.96 3.37
C ALA A 144 8.69 8.79 2.24
N GLN A 145 8.16 10.00 2.02
CA GLN A 145 8.73 11.03 1.16
C GLN A 145 9.34 12.12 2.05
N GLY A 146 10.64 12.01 2.36
CA GLY A 146 11.35 12.93 3.25
C GLY A 146 11.60 12.35 4.65
N ALA A 147 10.97 12.90 5.68
CA ALA A 147 11.23 12.47 7.06
C ALA A 147 10.78 11.02 7.30
N VAL A 148 11.69 10.20 7.82
CA VAL A 148 11.43 8.81 8.20
C VAL A 148 10.81 8.75 9.58
N THR A 149 9.76 7.94 9.73
CA THR A 149 9.15 7.62 11.02
C THR A 149 9.73 6.31 11.57
N PRO A 150 10.20 6.27 12.83
CA PRO A 150 10.98 5.15 13.36
C PRO A 150 10.16 3.90 13.73
N ALA A 151 8.84 3.99 13.79
CA ALA A 151 7.95 2.87 14.04
C ALA A 151 6.60 3.15 13.35
N PRO A 152 5.72 2.14 13.17
CA PRO A 152 5.94 0.71 13.35
C PRO A 152 7.03 0.18 12.42
N THR A 153 7.88 -0.69 12.93
CA THR A 153 8.96 -1.31 12.14
C THR A 153 8.45 -2.52 11.35
N LEU A 154 9.20 -2.92 10.32
CA LEU A 154 8.91 -4.06 9.47
C LEU A 154 9.95 -5.18 9.65
N PRO A 155 9.57 -6.39 10.01
CA PRO A 155 10.54 -7.49 10.05
C PRO A 155 10.83 -8.01 8.64
N LEU A 156 12.10 -8.20 8.30
CA LEU A 156 12.59 -8.68 6.99
C LEU A 156 13.52 -9.88 7.18
N GLU A 157 13.32 -10.92 6.38
CA GLU A 157 14.24 -12.05 6.25
C GLU A 157 14.85 -12.07 4.85
N LEU A 158 16.18 -12.19 4.79
CA LEU A 158 16.94 -12.38 3.56
C LEU A 158 17.71 -13.70 3.60
N GLN A 159 17.72 -14.42 2.48
CA GLN A 159 18.65 -15.51 2.21
C GLN A 159 19.43 -15.18 0.93
N TYR A 160 20.70 -15.58 0.91
CA TYR A 160 21.59 -15.28 -0.20
C TYR A 160 22.57 -16.42 -0.47
N THR A 161 23.06 -16.45 -1.70
CA THR A 161 24.09 -17.39 -2.16
C THR A 161 25.22 -16.63 -2.84
N PRO A 162 26.46 -17.11 -2.77
CA PRO A 162 26.91 -18.24 -1.95
C PRO A 162 26.91 -17.89 -0.45
N VAL A 163 26.71 -18.89 0.41
CA VAL A 163 26.66 -18.69 1.88
C VAL A 163 27.99 -18.19 2.47
N THR A 164 29.08 -18.33 1.71
CA THR A 164 30.42 -17.84 2.04
C THR A 164 30.65 -16.39 1.68
N ALA A 165 29.67 -15.70 1.05
CA ALA A 165 29.80 -14.29 0.74
C ALA A 165 29.83 -13.44 2.02
N THR A 166 30.74 -12.47 2.06
CA THR A 166 30.78 -11.47 3.15
C THR A 166 30.05 -10.23 2.69
N LEU A 167 28.88 -9.94 3.28
CA LEU A 167 28.09 -8.77 2.92
C LEU A 167 28.70 -7.48 3.51
N THR A 168 28.77 -6.44 2.69
CA THR A 168 29.20 -5.09 3.10
C THR A 168 28.06 -4.09 3.01
N ASP A 169 27.02 -4.37 2.23
CA ASP A 169 25.85 -3.52 2.07
C ASP A 169 24.58 -4.32 1.81
N VAL A 170 23.48 -3.85 2.41
CA VAL A 170 22.11 -4.23 2.04
C VAL A 170 21.36 -2.95 1.71
N SER A 171 21.00 -2.78 0.46
CA SER A 171 20.22 -1.64 -0.04
C SER A 171 18.78 -2.08 -0.34
N ILE A 172 17.81 -1.20 -0.12
CA ILE A 172 16.41 -1.38 -0.49
C ILE A 172 15.99 -0.34 -1.52
N GLY A 173 15.21 -0.76 -2.51
CA GLY A 173 14.68 0.11 -3.55
C GLY A 173 13.19 -0.15 -3.77
N ILE A 174 12.53 0.83 -4.36
CA ILE A 174 11.12 0.73 -4.75
C ILE A 174 10.94 1.10 -6.23
N SER A 175 10.13 0.34 -6.96
CA SER A 175 9.78 0.63 -8.35
C SER A 175 8.30 0.42 -8.61
N ALA A 176 7.80 1.09 -9.64
CA ALA A 176 6.42 0.95 -10.08
C ALA A 176 6.20 -0.22 -11.06
N SER A 177 7.29 -0.84 -11.55
CA SER A 177 7.25 -1.84 -12.63
C SER A 177 7.90 -3.19 -12.27
N GLY A 178 8.55 -3.31 -11.11
CA GLY A 178 9.38 -4.46 -10.76
C GLY A 178 10.73 -4.51 -11.49
N GLY A 179 11.02 -3.53 -12.37
CA GLY A 179 12.35 -3.31 -12.93
C GLY A 179 13.33 -2.73 -11.90
N ASP A 180 14.55 -2.40 -12.34
CA ASP A 180 15.60 -1.91 -11.44
C ASP A 180 15.18 -0.63 -10.70
N PRO A 181 14.91 -0.68 -9.38
CA PRO A 181 14.42 0.47 -8.66
C PRO A 181 15.53 1.50 -8.38
N ALA A 182 15.11 2.73 -8.09
CA ALA A 182 16.00 3.65 -7.40
C ALA A 182 16.25 3.13 -5.98
N PHE A 183 17.48 2.72 -5.69
CA PHE A 183 17.87 2.27 -4.36
C PHE A 183 18.11 3.45 -3.45
N ASN A 184 17.64 3.34 -2.21
CA ASN A 184 18.06 4.24 -1.16
C ASN A 184 19.57 4.07 -0.92
N SER A 185 20.27 5.17 -0.62
CA SER A 185 21.72 5.18 -0.39
C SER A 185 22.14 4.64 0.99
N GLY A 186 21.18 4.39 1.88
CA GLY A 186 21.41 3.88 3.23
C GLY A 186 21.70 2.38 3.25
N ASN A 187 22.77 2.01 3.96
CA ASN A 187 23.10 0.62 4.23
C ASN A 187 22.25 0.08 5.39
N LEU A 188 21.35 -0.85 5.08
CA LEU A 188 20.43 -1.42 6.05
C LEU A 188 21.12 -2.39 7.02
N LEU A 189 22.32 -2.91 6.74
CA LEU A 189 23.01 -3.89 7.61
C LEU A 189 23.16 -3.42 9.06
N ALA A 190 23.23 -2.10 9.29
CA ALA A 190 23.26 -1.53 10.63
C ALA A 190 22.02 -1.85 11.48
N GLN A 191 20.90 -2.23 10.85
CA GLN A 191 19.65 -2.63 11.50
C GLN A 191 19.49 -4.16 11.61
N ALA A 192 20.44 -4.96 11.12
CA ALA A 192 20.37 -6.41 11.17
C ALA A 192 20.65 -6.93 12.59
N SER A 193 19.87 -7.91 13.05
CA SER A 193 20.06 -8.55 14.36
C SER A 193 20.83 -9.86 14.28
N ILE A 194 20.64 -10.62 13.19
CA ILE A 194 21.29 -11.92 12.99
C ILE A 194 21.92 -11.95 11.60
N GLN A 195 23.23 -12.22 11.58
CA GLN A 195 23.98 -12.50 10.37
C GLN A 195 24.59 -13.90 10.52
N GLN A 196 24.07 -14.84 9.75
CA GLN A 196 24.62 -16.19 9.63
C GLN A 196 25.03 -16.41 8.18
N PRO A 197 25.94 -17.36 7.89
CA PRO A 197 26.27 -17.71 6.51
C PRO A 197 25.02 -17.94 5.66
N GLY A 198 24.83 -17.13 4.62
CA GLY A 198 23.67 -17.21 3.72
C GLY A 198 22.35 -16.65 4.24
N LYS A 199 22.28 -16.05 5.43
CA LYS A 199 21.04 -15.49 5.99
C LYS A 199 21.26 -14.18 6.77
N VAL A 200 20.40 -13.19 6.53
CA VAL A 200 20.30 -11.96 7.32
C VAL A 200 18.88 -11.76 7.81
N THR A 201 18.69 -11.35 9.07
CA THR A 201 17.36 -11.05 9.63
C THR A 201 17.33 -9.67 10.28
N PHE A 202 16.29 -8.91 9.96
CA PHE A 202 15.95 -7.61 10.52
C PHE A 202 14.64 -7.78 11.31
N PRO A 203 14.65 -7.84 12.65
CA PRO A 203 13.42 -8.02 13.42
C PRO A 203 12.52 -6.76 13.44
N GLY A 204 13.10 -5.60 13.18
CA GLY A 204 12.40 -4.32 13.14
C GLY A 204 13.09 -3.33 12.21
N LEU A 205 13.03 -3.58 10.91
CA LEU A 205 13.54 -2.66 9.89
C LEU A 205 12.71 -1.37 9.87
N VAL A 206 13.37 -0.23 10.07
CA VAL A 206 12.85 1.08 9.73
C VAL A 206 13.15 1.31 8.25
N LEU A 207 12.09 1.43 7.44
CA LEU A 207 12.27 1.75 6.02
C LEU A 207 12.85 3.16 5.88
N PRO A 208 13.83 3.34 4.96
CA PRO A 208 14.30 4.66 4.64
C PRO A 208 13.23 5.43 3.84
N ALA A 209 13.47 6.72 3.64
CA ALA A 209 12.70 7.49 2.69
C ALA A 209 13.10 7.12 1.26
N PHE A 210 12.14 7.17 0.36
CA PHE A 210 12.36 6.91 -1.06
C PHE A 210 12.21 8.22 -1.83
N GLU A 211 13.22 8.52 -2.65
CA GLU A 211 13.20 9.66 -3.55
C GLU A 211 12.24 9.40 -4.73
N GLY A 212 11.61 10.46 -5.24
CA GLY A 212 10.75 10.41 -6.41
C GLY A 212 9.27 10.68 -6.15
N GLY A 213 8.50 10.67 -7.24
CA GLY A 213 7.06 10.92 -7.22
C GLY A 213 6.26 9.78 -6.58
N LYS A 214 5.00 10.06 -6.25
CA LYS A 214 4.07 9.02 -5.78
C LYS A 214 3.81 8.02 -6.91
N ILE A 215 3.85 6.73 -6.57
CA ILE A 215 3.55 5.64 -7.48
C ILE A 215 2.02 5.56 -7.63
N ASP A 216 1.57 5.49 -8.87
CA ASP A 216 0.15 5.52 -9.27
C ASP A 216 -0.48 4.13 -9.44
N LYS A 217 0.32 3.08 -9.23
CA LYS A 217 -0.03 1.66 -9.30
C LYS A 217 0.57 0.92 -8.11
N LYS A 218 0.52 -0.41 -8.12
CA LYS A 218 1.23 -1.21 -7.10
C LYS A 218 2.74 -0.99 -7.20
N ALA A 219 3.38 -0.89 -6.04
CA ALA A 219 4.82 -0.75 -5.89
C ALA A 219 5.47 -2.12 -5.67
N VAL A 220 6.67 -2.33 -6.22
CA VAL A 220 7.51 -3.49 -5.97
C VAL A 220 8.69 -3.04 -5.13
N VAL A 221 8.97 -3.80 -4.07
CA VAL A 221 10.14 -3.58 -3.20
C VAL A 221 11.20 -4.58 -3.60
N ALA A 222 12.44 -4.13 -3.78
CA ALA A 222 13.56 -5.02 -4.06
C ALA A 222 14.78 -4.73 -3.18
N ILE A 223 15.56 -5.78 -2.94
CA ILE A 223 16.78 -5.76 -2.17
C ILE A 223 17.97 -5.96 -3.11
N ARG A 224 19.04 -5.22 -2.83
CA ARG A 224 20.34 -5.38 -3.47
C ARG A 224 21.38 -5.61 -2.40
N LEU A 225 22.17 -6.65 -2.58
CA LEU A 225 23.30 -6.98 -1.72
C LEU A 225 24.58 -6.51 -2.41
N LYS A 226 25.51 -5.96 -1.63
CA LYS A 226 26.91 -5.85 -2.05
C LYS A 226 27.80 -6.53 -1.01
N GLY A 227 28.90 -7.07 -1.48
CA GLY A 227 29.83 -7.79 -0.62
C GLY A 227 31.02 -8.32 -1.38
N GLN A 228 31.65 -9.33 -0.80
CA GLN A 228 32.75 -10.05 -1.42
C GLN A 228 32.41 -11.54 -1.58
N VAL A 229 32.73 -12.09 -2.73
CA VAL A 229 32.71 -13.53 -3.02
C VAL A 229 34.11 -13.93 -3.45
N ASN A 230 34.74 -14.85 -2.72
CA ASN A 230 36.11 -15.31 -2.97
C ASN A 230 37.12 -14.15 -3.12
N GLY A 231 36.99 -13.11 -2.28
CA GLY A 231 37.86 -11.92 -2.29
C GLY A 231 37.62 -10.92 -3.43
N SER A 232 36.61 -11.15 -4.29
CA SER A 232 36.22 -10.21 -5.34
C SER A 232 34.92 -9.51 -4.97
N GLU A 233 34.80 -8.21 -5.30
CA GLU A 233 33.55 -7.47 -5.09
C GLU A 233 32.40 -8.07 -5.89
N ALA A 234 31.23 -8.16 -5.28
CA ALA A 234 30.03 -8.74 -5.84
C ALA A 234 28.80 -7.88 -5.53
N VAL A 235 27.89 -7.79 -6.48
CA VAL A 235 26.62 -7.09 -6.34
C VAL A 235 25.51 -8.01 -6.86
N SER A 236 24.46 -8.21 -6.08
CA SER A 236 23.31 -9.00 -6.53
C SER A 236 22.42 -8.20 -7.47
N ASP A 237 21.79 -8.88 -8.42
CA ASP A 237 20.75 -8.27 -9.25
C ASP A 237 19.40 -8.32 -8.52
N PRO A 238 18.72 -7.18 -8.29
CA PRO A 238 17.42 -7.17 -7.60
C PRO A 238 16.28 -7.83 -8.38
N ALA A 239 16.39 -7.98 -9.70
CA ALA A 239 15.44 -8.72 -10.52
C ALA A 239 15.55 -10.24 -10.30
N GLU A 240 16.58 -10.72 -9.59
CA GLU A 240 16.87 -12.13 -9.37
C GLU A 240 16.69 -12.49 -7.90
N GLY A 241 15.44 -12.77 -7.53
CA GLY A 241 15.06 -13.15 -6.16
C GLY A 241 15.15 -12.02 -5.12
N GLY A 242 15.58 -10.82 -5.54
CA GLY A 242 15.66 -9.63 -4.69
C GLY A 242 14.32 -8.99 -4.36
N GLN A 243 13.24 -9.32 -5.09
CA GLN A 243 11.90 -8.82 -4.78
C GLN A 243 11.41 -9.33 -3.44
N VAL A 244 10.94 -8.41 -2.59
CA VAL A 244 10.51 -8.75 -1.23
C VAL A 244 9.06 -9.23 -1.27
N ALA A 245 8.84 -10.48 -0.87
CA ALA A 245 7.51 -11.07 -0.84
C ALA A 245 6.83 -10.94 0.54
N LEU A 246 5.52 -10.85 0.56
CA LEU A 246 4.67 -11.06 1.73
C LEU A 246 3.70 -12.20 1.40
N ARG A 247 3.90 -13.38 2.01
CA ARG A 247 3.06 -14.57 1.76
C ARG A 247 2.91 -14.92 0.27
N GLY A 248 3.93 -14.65 -0.54
CA GLY A 248 3.96 -14.88 -1.98
C GLY A 248 3.65 -13.65 -2.84
N ASP A 249 3.04 -12.60 -2.28
CA ASP A 249 2.78 -11.36 -3.01
C ASP A 249 4.02 -10.45 -3.04
N THR A 250 4.39 -9.93 -4.21
CA THR A 250 5.54 -9.00 -4.38
C THR A 250 5.13 -7.58 -4.77
N ALA A 251 3.83 -7.32 -4.93
CA ALA A 251 3.28 -6.04 -5.37
C ALA A 251 2.37 -5.43 -4.28
N TYR A 252 2.71 -4.23 -3.83
CA TYR A 252 2.14 -3.56 -2.66
C TYR A 252 1.32 -2.33 -3.04
N ILE A 253 0.22 -2.09 -2.36
CA ILE A 253 -0.54 -0.84 -2.47
C ILE A 253 0.22 0.25 -1.70
N PRO A 254 0.70 1.31 -2.36
CA PRO A 254 1.49 2.34 -1.71
C PRO A 254 0.62 3.25 -0.83
N LEU A 255 1.07 3.51 0.39
CA LEU A 255 0.50 4.50 1.29
C LEU A 255 1.49 5.67 1.47
N TYR A 256 0.98 6.88 1.41
CA TYR A 256 1.73 8.11 1.59
C TYR A 256 1.15 8.91 2.74
N LEU A 257 1.97 9.66 3.46
CA LEU A 257 1.50 10.51 4.54
C LEU A 257 0.73 11.71 3.95
N ALA A 258 -0.60 11.66 3.97
CA ALA A 258 -1.48 12.72 3.46
C ALA A 258 -1.22 14.06 4.17
N GLY A 259 -0.82 14.02 5.44
CA GLY A 259 -0.44 15.18 6.23
C GLY A 259 0.79 15.95 5.70
N ASN A 260 1.57 15.39 4.76
CA ASN A 260 2.66 16.11 4.11
C ASN A 260 2.18 17.09 3.03
N ALA A 261 0.93 16.99 2.57
CA ALA A 261 0.35 17.99 1.66
C ALA A 261 -0.06 19.24 2.48
N PRO A 262 0.54 20.43 2.23
CA PRO A 262 0.25 21.62 3.05
C PRO A 262 -1.24 21.99 3.12
N ALA A 263 -1.96 21.82 2.00
CA ALA A 263 -3.40 22.08 1.91
C ALA A 263 -4.26 21.12 2.74
N LEU A 264 -3.77 19.90 3.03
CA LEU A 264 -4.44 18.92 3.88
C LEU A 264 -4.09 19.11 5.35
N ALA A 265 -2.83 19.47 5.64
CA ALA A 265 -2.38 19.71 7.01
C ALA A 265 -3.25 20.75 7.73
N ALA A 266 -3.65 21.83 7.04
CA ALA A 266 -4.51 22.88 7.59
C ALA A 266 -5.96 22.44 7.86
N ARG A 267 -6.43 21.34 7.25
CA ARG A 267 -7.80 20.84 7.36
C ARG A 267 -7.96 19.67 8.33
N ARG A 268 -6.84 19.14 8.84
CA ARG A 268 -6.85 18.03 9.79
C ARG A 268 -7.42 18.47 11.15
N TYR A 269 -8.28 17.66 11.74
CA TYR A 269 -8.73 17.81 13.12
C TYR A 269 -8.22 16.65 13.98
N GLY A 270 -8.27 16.81 15.30
CA GLY A 270 -7.64 15.87 16.23
C GLY A 270 -6.14 16.13 16.31
N GLY A 271 -5.64 16.39 17.52
CA GLY A 271 -4.21 16.53 17.75
C GLY A 271 -3.50 15.20 17.47
N ARG A 272 -2.27 15.26 16.94
CA ARG A 272 -1.37 14.12 16.99
C ARG A 272 -1.05 13.87 18.46
N ALA A 273 -1.47 12.76 19.01
CA ALA A 273 -0.87 12.32 20.25
C ALA A 273 0.61 12.00 19.93
N PRO A 274 1.59 12.66 20.59
CA PRO A 274 3.02 12.57 20.26
C PRO A 274 3.64 11.18 20.55
N ASP A 275 2.86 10.24 21.05
CA ASP A 275 3.18 8.86 21.41
C ASP A 275 2.90 7.83 20.31
N ASN A 276 2.19 8.18 19.23
CA ASN A 276 1.96 7.26 18.11
C ASN A 276 3.09 7.37 17.08
N ALA A 277 4.24 6.74 17.33
CA ALA A 277 5.30 6.59 16.35
C ALA A 277 4.74 5.85 15.10
N GLY A 278 4.77 6.54 13.96
CA GLY A 278 4.15 6.12 12.68
C GLY A 278 2.67 6.43 12.54
N GLY A 279 2.07 6.98 13.60
CA GLY A 279 0.96 7.92 13.54
C GLY A 279 -0.26 7.50 12.73
N ASP A 280 -0.89 8.51 12.15
CA ASP A 280 -2.13 8.48 11.38
C ASP A 280 -1.89 9.20 10.03
N SER A 281 -2.89 9.19 9.14
CA SER A 281 -2.93 9.88 7.87
C SER A 281 -2.12 9.22 6.75
N TRP A 282 -1.81 7.94 6.88
CA TRP A 282 -1.26 7.15 5.78
C TRP A 282 -2.38 6.77 4.82
N ALA A 283 -2.40 7.43 3.67
CA ALA A 283 -3.48 7.30 2.70
C ALA A 283 -2.94 6.77 1.38
N THR A 284 -3.79 6.09 0.62
CA THR A 284 -3.49 5.86 -0.80
C THR A 284 -3.37 7.21 -1.52
N ARG A 285 -2.71 7.21 -2.68
CA ARG A 285 -2.66 8.41 -3.52
C ARG A 285 -4.07 8.90 -3.86
N GLN A 286 -4.95 7.99 -4.27
CA GLN A 286 -6.32 8.33 -4.66
C GLN A 286 -7.13 8.93 -3.50
N ALA A 287 -7.00 8.39 -2.29
CA ALA A 287 -7.64 8.99 -1.11
C ALA A 287 -7.08 10.39 -0.80
N THR A 288 -5.78 10.61 -1.01
CA THR A 288 -5.17 11.94 -0.89
C THR A 288 -5.72 12.90 -1.93
N ASP A 289 -5.81 12.47 -3.20
CA ASP A 289 -6.32 13.28 -4.32
C ASP A 289 -7.80 13.62 -4.10
N TRP A 290 -8.62 12.66 -3.64
CA TRP A 290 -10.01 12.89 -3.23
C TRP A 290 -10.09 13.93 -2.10
N LEU A 291 -9.26 13.82 -1.04
CA LEU A 291 -9.24 14.81 0.03
C LEU A 291 -8.87 16.20 -0.46
N LEU A 292 -7.93 16.32 -1.42
CA LEU A 292 -7.49 17.59 -1.98
C LEU A 292 -8.60 18.29 -2.78
N ASP A 293 -9.44 17.53 -3.48
CA ASP A 293 -10.56 18.04 -4.29
C ASP A 293 -11.76 18.52 -3.45
N LYS A 294 -11.85 18.06 -2.19
CA LYS A 294 -12.98 18.38 -1.31
C LYS A 294 -12.63 19.45 -0.28
N PRO A 295 -13.58 20.27 0.19
CA PRO A 295 -13.34 21.28 1.23
C PRO A 295 -13.36 20.72 2.65
N TYR A 296 -13.49 19.41 2.80
CA TYR A 296 -13.77 18.78 4.08
C TYR A 296 -12.62 18.88 5.09
N ARG A 297 -12.97 18.85 6.37
CA ARG A 297 -12.03 18.59 7.45
C ARG A 297 -12.05 17.12 7.82
N PHE A 298 -10.86 16.54 7.97
CA PHE A 298 -10.67 15.11 8.15
C PHE A 298 -9.81 14.81 9.38
N GLY A 299 -9.97 13.62 9.93
CA GLY A 299 -9.23 13.09 11.07
C GLY A 299 -8.49 11.83 10.66
N ASP A 300 -8.83 10.73 11.31
CA ASP A 300 -8.15 9.44 11.17
C ASP A 300 -8.29 8.83 9.77
N ILE A 301 -7.21 8.23 9.27
CA ILE A 301 -7.13 7.52 7.98
C ILE A 301 -6.61 6.09 8.15
N SER A 302 -5.31 5.95 8.40
CA SER A 302 -4.66 4.66 8.65
C SER A 302 -3.32 4.92 9.31
N GLY A 303 -2.90 3.95 10.12
CA GLY A 303 -1.56 3.90 10.66
C GLY A 303 -0.52 3.48 9.62
N GLN A 304 0.74 3.82 9.90
CA GLN A 304 1.87 3.40 9.07
C GLN A 304 1.92 1.87 8.93
N HIS A 305 2.21 1.42 7.71
CA HIS A 305 2.24 0.01 7.31
C HIS A 305 0.99 -0.78 7.70
N VAL A 306 -0.17 -0.12 7.84
CA VAL A 306 -1.42 -0.81 8.22
C VAL A 306 -1.24 -1.57 9.56
N ALA A 307 -0.46 -0.99 10.47
CA ALA A 307 -0.19 -1.64 11.74
C ALA A 307 -1.48 -1.80 12.56
N GLN A 308 -1.66 -2.97 13.15
CA GLN A 308 -2.86 -3.36 13.87
C GLN A 308 -2.53 -4.07 15.19
N THR A 309 -3.43 -3.88 16.14
CA THR A 309 -3.51 -4.69 17.36
C THR A 309 -3.83 -6.15 17.04
N ALA A 310 -3.57 -7.06 17.98
CA ALA A 310 -3.91 -8.49 17.83
C ALA A 310 -5.42 -8.74 17.58
N ALA A 311 -6.29 -7.82 18.00
CA ALA A 311 -7.73 -7.88 17.74
C ALA A 311 -8.13 -7.46 16.31
N GLY A 312 -7.17 -7.07 15.46
CA GLY A 312 -7.41 -6.56 14.11
C GLY A 312 -8.00 -5.16 14.08
N ARG A 313 -7.81 -4.36 15.14
CA ARG A 313 -8.07 -2.91 15.13
C ARG A 313 -6.81 -2.18 14.67
N SER A 314 -6.97 -1.10 13.92
CA SER A 314 -5.87 -0.19 13.62
C SER A 314 -5.19 0.28 14.90
N LEU A 315 -3.90 0.60 14.87
CA LEU A 315 -3.20 1.19 16.02
C LEU A 315 -3.79 2.55 16.45
N LEU A 316 -4.61 3.17 15.60
CA LEU A 316 -5.41 4.34 15.95
C LEU A 316 -6.52 4.03 16.98
N GLY A 317 -6.81 2.75 17.19
CA GLY A 317 -7.81 2.29 18.13
C GLY A 317 -9.14 1.96 17.50
N ASP A 318 -9.31 2.07 16.17
CA ASP A 318 -10.59 1.88 15.45
C ASP A 318 -10.75 0.52 14.76
N SER A 319 -12.00 0.07 14.64
CA SER A 319 -12.38 -1.09 13.82
C SER A 319 -12.52 -0.64 12.36
N GLY A 320 -11.44 -0.68 11.61
CA GLY A 320 -11.32 -0.07 10.28
C GLY A 320 -9.94 0.56 10.13
N HIS A 321 -9.81 1.54 9.23
CA HIS A 321 -8.61 2.37 9.08
C HIS A 321 -7.31 1.56 8.85
N GLY A 322 -7.43 0.45 8.12
CA GLY A 322 -6.33 -0.45 7.79
C GLY A 322 -5.99 -0.48 6.30
N ASP A 323 -6.49 0.43 5.47
CA ASP A 323 -6.26 0.36 4.01
C ASP A 323 -5.90 1.72 3.38
N GLY A 324 -5.81 2.77 4.19
CA GLY A 324 -5.55 4.13 3.71
C GLY A 324 -6.68 4.70 2.84
N GLN A 325 -7.90 4.16 2.95
CA GLN A 325 -9.08 4.56 2.16
C GLN A 325 -10.32 4.79 3.03
N GLN A 326 -10.20 4.60 4.33
CA GLN A 326 -11.19 4.90 5.33
C GLN A 326 -10.80 6.21 6.02
N ILE A 327 -11.73 7.15 6.12
CA ILE A 327 -11.43 8.51 6.57
C ILE A 327 -12.56 9.01 7.47
N ASP A 328 -12.20 9.52 8.63
CA ASP A 328 -13.12 10.24 9.51
C ASP A 328 -13.22 11.71 9.12
N MET A 329 -14.43 12.24 9.07
CA MET A 329 -14.74 13.56 8.53
C MET A 329 -15.64 14.36 9.48
N ARG A 330 -15.42 15.68 9.59
CA ARG A 330 -16.37 16.56 10.30
C ARG A 330 -17.69 16.67 9.54
N TYR A 331 -18.78 16.75 10.30
CA TYR A 331 -20.05 17.22 9.75
C TYR A 331 -19.92 18.65 9.22
N ALA A 332 -20.74 19.01 8.24
CA ALA A 332 -20.91 20.40 7.83
C ALA A 332 -21.55 21.20 8.97
N ASP A 333 -21.14 22.45 9.16
CA ASP A 333 -21.65 23.29 10.28
C ASP A 333 -22.97 24.00 10.00
N GLY A 334 -23.52 23.84 8.78
CA GLY A 334 -24.75 24.49 8.33
C GLY A 334 -24.59 25.94 7.88
N ALA A 335 -23.36 26.48 7.90
CA ALA A 335 -23.03 27.84 7.46
C ALA A 335 -22.06 27.88 6.26
N GLY A 336 -21.90 26.74 5.57
CA GLY A 336 -20.98 26.59 4.45
C GLY A 336 -19.56 26.14 4.84
N GLY A 337 -19.33 25.81 6.11
CA GLY A 337 -18.03 25.38 6.63
C GLY A 337 -18.06 24.07 7.41
N TYR A 338 -16.97 23.83 8.16
CA TYR A 338 -16.72 22.62 8.96
C TYR A 338 -16.13 23.00 10.33
N THR A 339 -16.70 24.01 11.00
CA THR A 339 -16.24 24.42 12.35
C THR A 339 -16.32 23.25 13.35
N ASP A 340 -15.40 23.16 14.31
CA ASP A 340 -15.34 22.00 15.22
C ASP A 340 -16.61 21.82 16.07
N SER A 341 -17.26 22.91 16.49
CA SER A 341 -18.46 22.86 17.34
C SER A 341 -19.60 22.08 16.67
N LEU A 342 -20.12 22.57 15.54
CA LEU A 342 -21.18 21.88 14.80
C LEU A 342 -20.67 20.83 13.81
N GLY A 343 -19.35 20.71 13.66
CA GLY A 343 -18.71 19.61 12.96
C GLY A 343 -18.62 18.32 13.79
N GLY A 344 -18.88 18.40 15.11
CA GLY A 344 -19.05 17.22 15.97
C GLY A 344 -17.97 17.02 17.03
N ALA A 345 -17.09 18.00 17.28
CA ALA A 345 -16.14 17.90 18.38
C ALA A 345 -16.83 17.60 19.73
N GLY A 346 -16.14 16.85 20.60
CA GLY A 346 -16.70 16.40 21.88
C GLY A 346 -17.89 15.44 21.70
N ASN A 347 -17.79 14.49 20.77
CA ASN A 347 -18.86 13.52 20.46
C ASN A 347 -20.20 14.16 20.09
N GLY A 348 -20.16 15.30 19.39
CA GLY A 348 -21.36 15.98 18.91
C GLY A 348 -22.16 16.71 19.98
N ALA A 349 -21.58 17.02 21.14
CA ALA A 349 -22.28 17.69 22.24
C ALA A 349 -22.96 19.01 21.82
N ALA A 350 -22.30 19.83 21.01
CA ALA A 350 -22.90 21.08 20.53
C ALA A 350 -24.01 20.87 19.48
N ILE A 351 -23.92 19.79 18.69
CA ILE A 351 -25.00 19.39 17.77
C ILE A 351 -26.23 18.97 18.58
N LEU A 352 -26.03 18.13 19.61
CA LEU A 352 -27.11 17.72 20.52
C LEU A 352 -27.72 18.93 21.25
N GLN A 353 -26.89 19.86 21.73
CA GLN A 353 -27.39 21.09 22.36
C GLN A 353 -28.23 21.92 21.39
N LEU A 354 -27.78 22.09 20.14
CA LEU A 354 -28.55 22.78 19.10
C LEU A 354 -29.92 22.10 18.85
N ILE A 355 -29.95 20.76 18.84
CA ILE A 355 -31.20 20.00 18.69
C ILE A 355 -32.15 20.27 19.86
N ASN A 356 -31.64 20.25 21.09
CA ASN A 356 -32.44 20.48 22.30
C ASN A 356 -32.94 21.94 22.38
N ASP A 357 -32.09 22.92 22.06
CA ASP A 357 -32.46 24.34 22.03
C ASP A 357 -33.57 24.60 20.99
N ALA A 358 -33.45 24.01 19.79
CA ALA A 358 -34.46 24.11 18.75
C ALA A 358 -35.80 23.47 19.18
N GLN A 359 -35.74 22.35 19.90
CA GLN A 359 -36.94 21.72 20.47
C GLN A 359 -37.63 22.62 21.47
N ALA A 360 -36.86 23.28 22.35
CA ALA A 360 -37.39 24.23 23.33
C ALA A 360 -38.06 25.44 22.65
N GLU A 361 -37.46 26.00 21.59
CA GLU A 361 -38.07 27.10 20.81
C GLU A 361 -39.41 26.71 20.19
N VAL A 362 -39.51 25.47 19.68
CA VAL A 362 -40.75 24.95 19.10
C VAL A 362 -41.81 24.75 20.18
N ALA A 363 -41.44 24.15 21.32
CA ALA A 363 -42.36 23.91 22.43
C ALA A 363 -42.87 25.21 23.07
N ALA A 364 -42.01 26.23 23.18
CA ALA A 364 -42.38 27.54 23.71
C ALA A 364 -43.25 28.37 22.75
N GLY A 365 -43.46 27.92 21.51
CA GLY A 365 -44.23 28.67 20.51
C GLY A 365 -43.60 30.01 20.12
N ALA A 366 -42.30 30.19 20.29
CA ALA A 366 -41.62 31.47 20.10
C ALA A 366 -41.83 32.04 18.68
N PRO A 367 -42.12 33.35 18.51
CA PRO A 367 -42.38 33.93 17.19
C PRO A 367 -41.14 33.87 16.27
N GLN A 368 -39.94 34.00 16.85
CA GLN A 368 -38.67 33.77 16.16
C GLN A 368 -38.04 32.48 16.67
N LYS A 369 -37.53 31.64 15.76
CA LYS A 369 -36.92 30.35 16.08
C LYS A 369 -35.52 30.20 15.44
N PRO A 370 -34.53 31.02 15.83
CA PRO A 370 -33.20 31.01 15.22
C PRO A 370 -32.45 29.68 15.43
N LYS A 371 -32.66 28.96 16.54
CA LYS A 371 -32.03 27.65 16.77
C LYS A 371 -32.63 26.60 15.86
N LEU A 372 -33.96 26.62 15.68
CA LEU A 372 -34.63 25.78 14.68
C LEU A 372 -34.09 26.06 13.27
N ALA A 373 -34.01 27.33 12.85
CA ALA A 373 -33.48 27.69 11.54
C ALA A 373 -32.05 27.18 11.32
N ARG A 374 -31.19 27.32 12.34
CA ARG A 374 -29.81 26.82 12.29
C ARG A 374 -29.74 25.29 12.25
N LEU A 375 -30.59 24.58 12.99
CA LEU A 375 -30.69 23.13 12.93
C LEU A 375 -31.14 22.65 11.55
N VAL A 376 -32.16 23.29 10.96
CA VAL A 376 -32.63 22.98 9.60
C VAL A 376 -31.50 23.16 8.58
N ALA A 377 -30.73 24.25 8.68
CA ALA A 377 -29.58 24.49 7.80
C ALA A 377 -28.48 23.43 7.99
N TRP A 378 -28.18 23.05 9.24
CA TRP A 378 -27.23 21.97 9.54
C TRP A 378 -27.68 20.63 8.95
N ILE A 379 -28.96 20.27 9.10
CA ILE A 379 -29.52 19.03 8.54
C ILE A 379 -29.45 19.06 7.00
N ALA A 380 -29.86 20.16 6.38
CA ALA A 380 -29.85 20.30 4.93
C ALA A 380 -28.44 20.18 4.34
N ALA A 381 -27.46 20.87 4.93
CA ALA A 381 -26.07 20.82 4.49
C ALA A 381 -25.49 19.40 4.59
N ASN A 382 -25.71 18.72 5.72
CA ASN A 382 -25.19 17.36 5.90
C ASN A 382 -25.91 16.34 5.01
N ARG A 383 -27.23 16.43 4.84
CA ARG A 383 -27.96 15.55 3.87
C ARG A 383 -27.43 15.74 2.45
N ALA A 384 -27.20 16.98 2.02
CA ALA A 384 -26.68 17.28 0.69
C ALA A 384 -25.26 16.72 0.50
N MET A 385 -24.37 16.96 1.46
CA MET A 385 -23.01 16.42 1.47
C MET A 385 -22.99 14.88 1.43
N LEU A 386 -23.74 14.23 2.32
CA LEU A 386 -23.80 12.77 2.38
C LEU A 386 -24.44 12.17 1.12
N ALA A 387 -25.43 12.84 0.51
CA ALA A 387 -26.03 12.42 -0.75
C ALA A 387 -25.03 12.49 -1.91
N LEU A 388 -24.28 13.60 -1.99
CA LEU A 388 -23.25 13.80 -3.00
C LEU A 388 -22.19 12.70 -2.92
N GLU A 389 -21.63 12.47 -1.74
CA GLU A 389 -20.56 11.49 -1.57
C GLU A 389 -21.06 10.05 -1.71
N ALA A 390 -22.30 9.75 -1.28
CA ALA A 390 -22.88 8.43 -1.48
C ALA A 390 -23.18 8.11 -2.97
N ALA A 391 -23.42 9.13 -3.80
CA ALA A 391 -23.68 8.94 -5.22
C ALA A 391 -22.40 8.63 -6.02
N ASP A 392 -21.22 9.00 -5.51
CA ASP A 392 -19.95 8.77 -6.18
C ASP A 392 -19.64 7.28 -6.30
N ALA A 393 -19.27 6.82 -7.51
CA ALA A 393 -18.97 5.40 -7.76
C ALA A 393 -17.79 4.88 -6.93
N GLY A 394 -16.86 5.77 -6.55
CA GLY A 394 -15.71 5.51 -5.70
C GLY A 394 -16.02 5.40 -4.21
N THR A 395 -17.28 5.58 -3.79
CA THR A 395 -17.69 5.41 -2.40
C THR A 395 -18.20 4.00 -2.15
N ARG A 396 -17.63 3.32 -1.14
CA ARG A 396 -18.10 2.02 -0.66
C ARG A 396 -19.27 2.18 0.30
N VAL A 397 -19.02 2.94 1.37
CA VAL A 397 -19.96 3.13 2.48
C VAL A 397 -19.62 4.42 3.23
N ILE A 398 -20.65 5.03 3.79
CA ILE A 398 -20.56 6.15 4.72
C ILE A 398 -21.25 5.75 6.03
N TYR A 399 -20.62 5.95 7.18
CA TYR A 399 -21.23 5.70 8.48
C TYR A 399 -21.56 7.01 9.21
N VAL A 400 -22.74 7.06 9.82
CA VAL A 400 -23.20 8.13 10.70
C VAL A 400 -23.81 7.53 11.97
N GLY A 401 -23.78 8.29 13.07
CA GLY A 401 -24.17 7.74 14.37
C GLY A 401 -25.66 7.46 14.58
N HIS A 402 -25.97 6.39 15.30
CA HIS A 402 -27.33 5.85 15.45
C HIS A 402 -28.30 6.65 16.33
N SER A 403 -27.79 7.55 17.19
CA SER A 403 -28.57 8.23 18.23
C SER A 403 -29.17 9.55 17.72
N PHE A 404 -28.92 10.67 18.40
CA PHE A 404 -29.44 12.00 18.04
C PHE A 404 -29.09 12.42 16.60
N VAL A 405 -27.97 11.94 16.08
CA VAL A 405 -27.56 12.17 14.68
C VAL A 405 -28.56 11.53 13.72
N LYS A 406 -28.87 10.24 13.86
CA LYS A 406 -29.85 9.53 13.04
C LYS A 406 -31.27 10.11 13.21
N LEU A 407 -31.66 10.46 14.43
CA LEU A 407 -32.97 11.10 14.68
C LEU A 407 -33.10 12.41 13.89
N ALA A 408 -32.10 13.29 13.96
CA ALA A 408 -32.13 14.57 13.25
C ALA A 408 -31.96 14.39 11.74
N LEU A 409 -30.90 13.69 11.29
CA LEU A 409 -30.54 13.57 9.88
C LEU A 409 -31.47 12.65 9.10
N VAL A 410 -31.88 11.51 9.65
CA VAL A 410 -32.66 10.51 8.92
C VAL A 410 -34.14 10.64 9.24
N ASP A 411 -34.51 10.68 10.51
CA ASP A 411 -35.93 10.62 10.88
C ASP A 411 -36.63 11.99 10.84
N GLY A 412 -35.88 13.09 10.82
CA GLY A 412 -36.42 14.44 10.92
C GLY A 412 -37.07 14.70 12.28
N ARG A 413 -36.46 14.19 13.35
CA ARG A 413 -37.01 14.22 14.72
C ARG A 413 -36.01 14.78 15.73
N PHE A 414 -36.55 15.40 16.78
CA PHE A 414 -35.75 15.88 17.89
C PHE A 414 -35.18 14.73 18.74
N ALA A 415 -34.08 15.02 19.44
CA ALA A 415 -33.35 14.04 20.23
C ALA A 415 -34.08 13.64 21.53
N ALA A 416 -34.79 14.55 22.19
CA ALA A 416 -35.47 14.22 23.44
C ALA A 416 -36.86 13.58 23.20
N PRO A 417 -37.28 12.60 24.03
CA PRO A 417 -38.63 12.05 24.00
C PRO A 417 -39.72 13.15 24.08
N PRO A 418 -40.85 13.00 23.37
CA PRO A 418 -41.28 11.84 22.58
C PRO A 418 -40.73 11.80 21.14
N HIS A 419 -39.58 12.45 20.86
CA HIS A 419 -38.98 12.55 19.53
C HIS A 419 -39.94 13.16 18.51
N ALA A 420 -40.50 14.33 18.88
CA ALA A 420 -41.40 15.09 18.02
C ALA A 420 -40.72 15.43 16.67
N ARG A 421 -41.53 15.63 15.63
CA ARG A 421 -41.03 16.03 14.30
C ARG A 421 -40.40 17.41 14.37
N ILE A 422 -39.25 17.58 13.72
CA ILE A 422 -38.63 18.88 13.51
C ILE A 422 -39.44 19.61 12.42
N PRO A 423 -40.02 20.79 12.69
CA PRO A 423 -40.79 21.52 11.68
C PRO A 423 -39.97 21.80 10.42
N GLY A 424 -40.55 21.53 9.25
CA GLY A 424 -39.88 21.74 7.96
C GLY A 424 -38.84 20.68 7.57
N VAL A 425 -38.61 19.66 8.40
CA VAL A 425 -37.64 18.58 8.11
C VAL A 425 -38.38 17.24 8.00
N PRO A 426 -38.70 16.77 6.78
CA PRO A 426 -39.27 15.45 6.61
C PRO A 426 -38.23 14.35 6.90
N PRO A 427 -38.68 13.10 7.15
CA PRO A 427 -37.80 11.94 7.10
C PRO A 427 -37.08 11.89 5.75
N TRP A 428 -35.81 11.50 5.77
CA TRP A 428 -34.96 11.42 4.60
C TRP A 428 -34.87 10.00 4.08
N ALA A 429 -35.17 9.82 2.80
CA ALA A 429 -34.80 8.62 2.06
C ALA A 429 -33.28 8.65 1.83
N LYS A 430 -32.50 8.27 2.85
CA LYS A 430 -31.04 8.25 2.77
C LYS A 430 -30.56 7.29 1.66
N PRO A 431 -29.46 7.61 0.97
CA PRO A 431 -28.83 6.70 0.01
C PRO A 431 -28.47 5.35 0.64
N ALA A 432 -28.46 4.29 -0.17
CA ALA A 432 -28.15 2.93 0.28
C ALA A 432 -26.76 2.81 0.94
N ARG A 433 -25.77 3.59 0.45
CA ARG A 433 -24.40 3.60 0.98
C ARG A 433 -24.24 4.37 2.29
N VAL A 434 -25.24 5.13 2.74
CA VAL A 434 -25.21 5.77 4.06
C VAL A 434 -25.74 4.76 5.09
N SER A 435 -24.88 4.26 5.95
CA SER A 435 -25.17 3.28 6.99
C SER A 435 -25.23 3.93 8.37
N ILE A 436 -26.04 3.35 9.24
CA ILE A 436 -26.19 3.79 10.62
C ILE A 436 -25.35 2.89 11.51
N ASP A 437 -24.48 3.49 12.32
CA ASP A 437 -23.54 2.78 13.16
C ASP A 437 -23.64 3.25 14.63
N PRO A 438 -23.42 2.37 15.64
CA PRO A 438 -23.46 2.78 17.04
C PRO A 438 -22.48 3.91 17.43
N ALA A 439 -21.36 4.04 16.73
CA ALA A 439 -20.35 5.10 16.94
C ALA A 439 -20.68 6.37 16.12
N HIS A 440 -19.66 7.13 15.66
CA HIS A 440 -19.82 8.21 14.68
C HIS A 440 -20.77 9.37 15.08
N LEU A 441 -20.80 9.72 16.38
CA LEU A 441 -21.60 10.86 16.87
C LEU A 441 -20.89 12.21 16.66
N GLY A 442 -19.56 12.21 16.58
CA GLY A 442 -18.73 13.42 16.45
C GLY A 442 -18.08 13.63 15.08
N HIS A 443 -18.31 12.71 14.16
CA HIS A 443 -17.81 12.70 12.78
C HIS A 443 -18.72 11.80 11.94
N TRP A 444 -18.62 11.88 10.62
CA TRP A 444 -19.07 10.83 9.72
C TRP A 444 -17.83 10.14 9.16
N HIS A 445 -17.93 8.85 8.86
CA HIS A 445 -16.83 8.07 8.31
C HIS A 445 -17.14 7.72 6.86
N ILE A 446 -16.15 7.85 5.98
CA ILE A 446 -16.27 7.40 4.60
C ILE A 446 -15.22 6.34 4.28
N SER A 447 -15.64 5.33 3.54
CA SER A 447 -14.75 4.38 2.93
C SER A 447 -14.83 4.45 1.42
N LEU A 448 -13.68 4.61 0.79
CA LEU A 448 -13.52 4.67 -0.66
C LEU A 448 -13.21 3.27 -1.25
N THR A 449 -13.42 3.10 -2.56
CA THR A 449 -13.06 1.91 -3.36
C THR A 449 -11.87 2.19 -4.30
N ALA A 450 -10.97 3.07 -3.89
CA ALA A 450 -9.93 3.60 -4.75
C ALA A 450 -8.73 2.64 -4.81
N HIS A 451 -8.83 1.58 -5.61
CA HIS A 451 -7.68 0.71 -5.88
C HIS A 451 -6.73 1.36 -6.91
N PRO A 452 -5.40 1.36 -6.68
CA PRO A 452 -4.41 1.70 -7.69
C PRO A 452 -4.25 0.65 -8.78
#